data_AF-A0A194PYJ3-F1
#
_entry.id   AF-A0A194PYJ3-F1
#
_cell.length_a   1.000
_cell.length_b   1.000
_cell.length_c   1.000
_cell.angle_alpha   90.00
_cell.angle_beta   90.00
_cell.angle_gamma   90.00
#
_symmetry.space_group_name_H-M   'P 1'
#
loop_
_entity.id
_entity.type
_entity.pdbx_description
1 polymer ?
#
loop_
_entity_poly.entity_id
_entity_poly.type
_entity_poly.pdbx_seq_one_letter_code
_entity_poly.pdbx_strand_id
1 'polypeptide(L)'
;MGDNRKKKKFYFRKRRNKYFLEPGFRGFFCTCNFREKDCVKEMYNLLNEYAGKIYPDLEGDQVPPSAANEENSLSESEEETDIGDLLKREVDSMKKSSQKSLKHKRFQVVETGASNCIFIKTNLPSPEVLTTAIIQDLSTTKVQKTRHVLRLLPIMATCKANLPDIMEAAGKLFDKYFLKDSSTFAVIFNKRFNSSVCRDLIIKELAELIVLKNGNNKADLKNPSLCIIVEIIKGICLLSVVDNYFLYKKYNLHELGKDESNNDSEATQAKKFKSDDENVK
;
A
#
# COMPACT_ATOMS: atom_id res chain seq x y z
N MET A 1 -46.12 -1.23 41.85
CA MET A 1 -44.80 -1.81 41.55
C MET A 1 -44.47 -1.53 40.09
N GLY A 2 -43.73 -0.45 39.81
CA GLY A 2 -43.33 -0.07 38.45
C GLY A 2 -41.89 -0.52 38.18
N ASP A 3 -41.72 -1.55 37.35
CA ASP A 3 -40.40 -2.02 36.92
C ASP A 3 -39.90 -1.16 35.75
N ASN A 4 -39.26 -0.04 36.09
CA ASN A 4 -38.78 0.96 35.13
C ASN A 4 -37.37 0.59 34.66
N ARG A 5 -37.21 -0.51 33.92
CA ARG A 5 -35.94 -0.89 33.31
C ARG A 5 -35.63 0.01 32.12
N LYS A 6 -34.82 1.05 32.36
CA LYS A 6 -34.23 1.92 31.33
C LYS A 6 -33.49 1.05 30.29
N LYS A 7 -34.07 0.91 29.09
CA LYS A 7 -33.41 0.29 27.94
C LYS A 7 -32.14 1.09 27.61
N LYS A 8 -30.97 0.49 27.82
CA LYS A 8 -29.67 1.07 27.43
C LYS A 8 -29.70 1.30 25.92
N LYS A 9 -29.65 2.57 25.50
CA LYS A 9 -29.51 2.96 24.10
C LYS A 9 -28.16 2.43 23.60
N PHE A 10 -28.19 1.38 22.78
CA PHE A 10 -27.01 0.91 22.06
C PHE A 10 -26.61 2.01 21.08
N TYR A 11 -25.55 2.74 21.40
CA TYR A 11 -24.92 3.65 20.44
C TYR A 11 -24.34 2.79 19.31
N PHE A 12 -25.02 2.75 18.17
CA PHE A 12 -24.44 2.25 16.93
C PHE A 12 -23.23 3.12 16.62
N ARG A 13 -22.03 2.61 16.91
CA ARG A 13 -20.77 3.26 16.59
C ARG A 13 -20.73 3.38 15.07
N LYS A 14 -20.91 4.61 14.56
CA LYS A 14 -20.90 4.94 13.14
C LYS A 14 -19.68 4.27 12.50
N ARG A 15 -19.89 3.30 11.61
CA ARG A 15 -18.78 2.59 10.95
C ARG A 15 -17.93 3.66 10.26
N ARG A 16 -16.62 3.68 10.56
CA ARG A 16 -15.66 4.52 9.81
C ARG A 16 -15.89 4.28 8.32
N ASN A 17 -15.95 5.34 7.52
CA ASN A 17 -15.99 5.22 6.07
C ASN A 17 -14.78 4.41 5.62
N LYS A 18 -15.02 3.17 5.19
CA LYS A 18 -13.99 2.30 4.61
C LYS A 18 -13.85 2.72 3.16
N TYR A 19 -12.66 3.19 2.79
CA TYR A 19 -12.32 3.48 1.41
C TYR A 19 -11.92 2.16 0.74
N PHE A 20 -12.44 1.89 -0.45
CA PHE A 20 -12.11 0.69 -1.22
C PHE A 20 -11.10 1.02 -2.31
N LEU A 21 -10.34 0.00 -2.71
CA LEU A 21 -9.35 0.14 -3.78
C LEU A 21 -10.05 0.43 -5.10
N GLU A 22 -9.68 1.54 -5.73
CA GLU A 22 -10.26 2.02 -6.99
C GLU A 22 -9.16 2.27 -8.03
N PRO A 23 -9.51 2.27 -9.34
CA PRO A 23 -8.61 2.68 -10.41
C PRO A 23 -8.13 4.14 -10.23
N GLY A 24 -6.90 4.43 -10.68
CA GLY A 24 -6.30 5.76 -10.63
C GLY A 24 -5.60 6.11 -9.31
N PHE A 25 -5.59 5.19 -8.34
CA PHE A 25 -4.83 5.37 -7.11
C PHE A 25 -3.33 5.10 -7.33
N ARG A 26 -2.52 5.79 -6.53
CA ARG A 26 -1.07 5.59 -6.42
C ARG A 26 -0.72 5.46 -4.95
N GLY A 27 0.35 4.74 -4.64
CA GLY A 27 0.68 4.49 -3.24
C GLY A 27 1.55 3.28 -3.01
N PHE A 28 1.26 2.56 -1.95
CA PHE A 28 2.07 1.44 -1.46
C PHE A 28 1.18 0.22 -1.27
N PHE A 29 1.57 -0.89 -1.87
CA PHE A 29 0.96 -2.17 -1.65
C PHE A 29 1.80 -2.99 -0.68
N CYS A 30 1.19 -3.42 0.41
CA CYS A 30 1.86 -4.13 1.48
C CYS A 30 1.18 -5.48 1.75
N THR A 31 1.98 -6.50 2.01
CA THR A 31 1.46 -7.79 2.54
C THR A 31 1.90 -8.00 3.97
N CYS A 32 1.05 -8.62 4.79
CA CYS A 32 1.33 -8.96 6.19
C CYS A 32 0.88 -10.40 6.51
N ASN A 33 1.32 -11.00 7.61
CA ASN A 33 0.86 -12.35 8.01
C ASN A 33 -0.45 -12.29 8.80
N PHE A 34 -0.44 -11.50 9.88
CA PHE A 34 -1.56 -11.30 10.80
C PHE A 34 -1.50 -9.85 11.32
N ARG A 35 -2.54 -9.43 12.07
CA ARG A 35 -2.61 -8.10 12.70
C ARG A 35 -2.51 -6.93 11.70
N GLU A 36 -3.38 -6.94 10.69
CA GLU A 36 -3.45 -5.86 9.67
C GLU A 36 -3.47 -4.45 10.28
N LYS A 37 -4.17 -4.26 11.40
CA LYS A 37 -4.23 -2.96 12.09
C LYS A 37 -2.88 -2.47 12.57
N ASP A 38 -2.02 -3.37 13.05
CA ASP A 38 -0.68 -3.01 13.51
C ASP A 38 0.27 -2.82 12.33
N CYS A 39 0.13 -3.63 11.27
CA CYS A 39 0.81 -3.41 9.99
C CYS A 39 0.50 -2.02 9.40
N VAL A 40 -0.75 -1.55 9.48
CA VAL A 40 -1.12 -0.20 9.02
C VAL A 40 -0.42 0.88 9.86
N LYS A 41 -0.33 0.72 11.18
CA LYS A 41 0.38 1.69 12.05
C LYS A 41 1.87 1.70 11.75
N GLU A 42 2.49 0.54 11.66
CA GLU A 42 3.91 0.40 11.28
C GLU A 42 4.18 1.08 9.95
N MET A 43 3.30 0.88 8.96
CA MET A 43 3.49 1.53 7.67
C MET A 43 3.32 3.04 7.71
N TYR A 44 2.36 3.58 8.47
CA TYR A 44 2.28 5.03 8.62
C TYR A 44 3.54 5.60 9.27
N ASN A 45 4.05 4.96 10.32
CA ASN A 45 5.27 5.41 10.99
C ASN A 45 6.47 5.38 10.02
N LEU A 46 6.64 4.27 9.30
CA LEU A 46 7.72 4.10 8.34
C LEU A 46 7.61 5.12 7.19
N LEU A 47 6.44 5.23 6.55
CA LEU A 47 6.27 6.16 5.43
C LEU A 47 6.44 7.62 5.86
N ASN A 48 5.96 8.01 7.05
CA ASN A 48 6.13 9.38 7.55
C ASN A 48 7.59 9.69 7.90
N GLU A 49 8.34 8.75 8.49
CA GLU A 49 9.76 8.95 8.81
C GLU A 49 10.57 9.29 7.55
N TYR A 50 10.39 8.51 6.47
CA TYR A 50 11.14 8.74 5.23
C TYR A 50 10.56 9.88 4.40
N ALA A 51 9.24 10.11 4.47
CA ALA A 51 8.63 11.26 3.80
C ALA A 51 9.14 12.58 4.38
N GLY A 52 9.35 12.66 5.70
CA GLY A 52 9.97 13.82 6.34
C GLY A 52 11.41 14.07 5.88
N LYS A 53 12.16 13.01 5.55
CA LYS A 53 13.55 13.13 5.05
C LYS A 53 13.62 13.55 3.58
N ILE A 54 12.72 13.01 2.73
CA ILE A 54 12.80 13.17 1.26
C ILE A 54 11.93 14.34 0.77
N TYR A 55 10.82 14.60 1.45
CA TYR A 55 9.86 15.64 1.09
C TYR A 55 9.61 16.60 2.27
N PRO A 56 10.64 17.34 2.72
CA PRO A 56 10.50 18.31 3.81
C PRO A 56 9.53 19.45 3.45
N ASP A 57 9.49 19.87 2.18
CA ASP A 57 8.67 21.00 1.73
C ASP A 57 7.18 20.68 1.56
N LEU A 58 6.80 19.39 1.65
CA LEU A 58 5.40 18.93 1.54
C LEU A 58 4.82 18.66 2.93
N GLU A 59 5.12 19.52 3.91
CA GLU A 59 4.63 19.42 5.28
C GLU A 59 3.10 19.59 5.39
N GLY A 60 2.34 18.55 5.01
CA GLY A 60 0.95 18.39 5.41
C GLY A 60 0.87 17.94 6.87
N ASP A 61 0.45 18.86 7.74
CA ASP A 61 0.06 18.75 9.15
C ASP A 61 0.32 17.42 9.87
N GLN A 62 1.15 17.51 10.90
CA GLN A 62 1.38 16.47 11.89
C GLN A 62 0.22 16.39 12.91
N VAL A 63 -0.24 15.14 13.15
CA VAL A 63 -0.76 14.61 14.44
C VAL A 63 -2.24 14.91 14.82
N PRO A 64 -2.95 13.97 15.50
CA PRO A 64 -4.40 14.05 15.74
C PRO A 64 -4.74 15.06 16.84
N PRO A 65 -5.85 15.82 16.75
CA PRO A 65 -6.29 16.61 17.88
C PRO A 65 -6.95 15.69 18.91
N SER A 66 -6.19 15.30 19.93
CA SER A 66 -6.71 15.00 21.25
C SER A 66 -6.74 16.30 22.07
N ALA A 67 -7.94 16.70 22.48
CA ALA A 67 -8.28 17.45 23.68
C ALA A 67 -7.32 18.54 24.17
N ALA A 68 -7.67 19.81 23.93
CA ALA A 68 -7.59 20.88 24.93
C ALA A 68 -8.53 22.03 24.55
N ASN A 69 -9.28 22.48 25.55
CA ASN A 69 -10.35 23.48 25.60
C ASN A 69 -9.95 24.88 25.07
N GLU A 70 -10.87 25.53 24.36
CA GLU A 70 -11.59 26.76 24.77
C GLU A 70 -10.70 27.96 25.09
N GLU A 71 -10.85 29.03 24.30
CA GLU A 71 -11.23 30.31 24.89
C GLU A 71 -12.06 31.15 23.91
N ASN A 72 -12.92 31.92 24.54
CA ASN A 72 -14.21 32.41 24.08
C ASN A 72 -14.08 33.87 23.62
N SER A 73 -14.76 34.27 22.55
CA SER A 73 -15.08 35.68 22.34
C SER A 73 -16.39 35.79 21.56
N LEU A 74 -17.44 35.97 22.36
CA LEU A 74 -18.80 36.32 21.98
C LEU A 74 -18.84 37.67 21.25
N SER A 75 -19.67 37.75 20.21
CA SER A 75 -20.36 38.98 19.84
C SER A 75 -21.76 38.61 19.36
N GLU A 76 -22.75 38.98 20.16
CA GLU A 76 -24.18 38.79 19.93
C GLU A 76 -24.67 39.59 18.72
N SER A 77 -25.46 38.93 17.88
CA SER A 77 -26.48 39.60 17.06
C SER A 77 -27.66 38.65 16.92
N GLU A 78 -28.75 39.03 17.55
CA GLU A 78 -30.02 38.32 17.61
C GLU A 78 -30.65 38.19 16.21
N GLU A 79 -30.67 36.97 15.68
CA GLU A 79 -31.71 36.52 14.77
C GLU A 79 -32.18 35.16 15.27
N GLU A 80 -33.50 35.02 15.50
CA GLU A 80 -34.18 33.79 15.90
C GLU A 80 -33.94 32.67 14.89
N THR A 81 -32.78 32.02 15.01
CA THR A 81 -32.44 30.81 14.29
C THR A 81 -32.67 29.65 15.25
N ASP A 82 -33.58 28.74 14.86
CA ASP A 82 -33.89 27.51 15.61
C ASP A 82 -32.57 26.85 16.08
N ILE A 83 -32.43 26.71 17.39
CA ILE A 83 -31.25 26.13 18.06
C ILE A 83 -30.89 24.77 17.43
N GLY A 84 -31.89 24.04 16.94
CA GLY A 84 -31.69 22.78 16.21
C GLY A 84 -30.93 22.92 14.89
N ASP A 85 -31.08 24.04 14.18
CA ASP A 85 -30.40 24.30 12.91
C ASP A 85 -28.99 24.86 13.10
N LEU A 86 -28.75 25.64 14.15
CA LEU A 86 -27.41 26.05 14.59
C LEU A 86 -26.55 24.82 14.96
N LEU A 87 -27.10 23.91 15.77
CA LEU A 87 -26.45 22.64 16.14
C LEU A 87 -26.18 21.75 14.92
N LYS A 88 -27.12 21.64 13.96
CA LYS A 88 -26.89 20.88 12.72
C LYS A 88 -25.78 21.50 11.87
N ARG A 89 -25.77 22.82 11.69
CA ARG A 89 -24.74 23.53 10.92
C ARG A 89 -23.35 23.33 11.56
N GLU A 90 -23.27 23.35 12.88
CA GLU A 90 -22.01 23.16 13.61
C GLU A 90 -21.53 21.70 13.56
N VAL A 91 -22.43 20.74 13.70
CA VAL A 91 -22.13 19.31 13.51
C VAL A 91 -21.68 19.02 12.06
N ASP A 92 -22.30 19.66 11.08
CA ASP A 92 -21.95 19.48 9.68
C ASP A 92 -20.68 20.25 9.27
N SER A 93 -20.39 21.39 9.90
CA SER A 93 -19.10 22.08 9.73
C SER A 93 -17.97 21.23 10.31
N MET A 94 -18.14 20.62 11.49
CA MET A 94 -17.21 19.65 12.08
C MET A 94 -17.01 18.38 11.23
N LYS A 95 -18.08 17.85 10.61
CA LYS A 95 -17.95 16.73 9.67
C LYS A 95 -17.23 17.14 8.39
N LYS A 96 -17.49 18.33 7.86
CA LYS A 96 -16.84 18.84 6.64
C LYS A 96 -15.37 19.15 6.89
N SER A 97 -15.00 19.72 8.04
CA SER A 97 -13.61 19.99 8.41
C SER A 97 -12.82 18.70 8.65
N SER A 98 -13.40 17.72 9.36
CA SER A 98 -12.77 16.40 9.52
C SER A 98 -12.64 15.62 8.21
N GLN A 99 -13.61 15.72 7.30
CA GLN A 99 -13.51 15.13 5.96
C GLN A 99 -12.51 15.84 5.05
N LYS A 100 -12.39 17.18 5.13
CA LYS A 100 -11.35 17.94 4.42
C LYS A 100 -9.96 17.56 4.94
N SER A 101 -9.75 17.56 6.25
CA SER A 101 -8.50 17.09 6.89
C SER A 101 -8.12 15.66 6.47
N LEU A 102 -9.10 14.75 6.33
CA LEU A 102 -8.87 13.38 5.84
C LEU A 102 -8.51 13.30 4.34
N LYS A 103 -9.06 14.18 3.50
CA LYS A 103 -8.72 14.26 2.06
C LYS A 103 -7.30 14.81 1.82
N HIS A 104 -6.76 15.57 2.77
CA HIS A 104 -5.43 16.16 2.70
C HIS A 104 -4.34 15.33 3.41
N LYS A 105 -4.66 14.15 3.96
CA LYS A 105 -3.63 13.28 4.55
C LYS A 105 -2.69 12.75 3.49
N ARG A 106 -1.38 12.88 3.73
CA ARG A 106 -0.32 12.40 2.81
C ARG A 106 -0.42 10.90 2.51
N PHE A 107 -0.94 10.14 3.47
CA PHE A 107 -1.16 8.70 3.37
C PHE A 107 -2.57 8.34 3.86
N GLN A 108 -3.25 7.46 3.12
CA GLN A 108 -4.59 6.99 3.45
C GLN A 108 -4.70 5.48 3.19
N VAL A 109 -5.02 4.72 4.22
CA VAL A 109 -5.29 3.28 4.11
C VAL A 109 -6.60 3.04 3.37
N VAL A 110 -6.57 2.05 2.48
CA VAL A 110 -7.66 1.64 1.61
C VAL A 110 -7.80 0.12 1.69
N GLU A 111 -9.04 -0.36 1.77
CA GLU A 111 -9.35 -1.78 1.80
C GLU A 111 -9.24 -2.38 0.40
N THR A 112 -8.33 -3.34 0.23
CA THR A 112 -8.20 -4.13 -1.00
C THR A 112 -9.30 -5.18 -1.13
N GLY A 113 -9.94 -5.52 -0.01
CA GLY A 113 -10.90 -6.60 0.08
C GLY A 113 -10.29 -8.00 0.01
N ALA A 114 -8.96 -8.11 0.05
CA ALA A 114 -8.21 -9.34 0.21
C ALA A 114 -7.61 -9.36 1.62
N SER A 115 -7.68 -10.51 2.31
CA SER A 115 -7.01 -10.67 3.60
C SER A 115 -5.50 -10.45 3.44
N ASN A 116 -4.89 -9.89 4.48
CA ASN A 116 -3.44 -9.73 4.60
C ASN A 116 -2.81 -8.82 3.53
N CYS A 117 -3.63 -8.06 2.80
CA CYS A 117 -3.24 -7.20 1.69
C CYS A 117 -3.73 -5.78 1.96
N ILE A 118 -2.78 -4.87 2.22
CA ILE A 118 -3.08 -3.49 2.60
C ILE A 118 -2.62 -2.58 1.47
N PHE A 119 -3.47 -1.62 1.10
CA PHE A 119 -3.09 -0.56 0.19
C PHE A 119 -3.10 0.77 0.93
N ILE A 120 -2.04 1.56 0.78
CA ILE A 120 -1.93 2.90 1.34
C ILE A 120 -1.81 3.86 0.17
N LYS A 121 -2.90 4.58 -0.11
CA LYS A 121 -2.94 5.64 -1.09
C LYS A 121 -2.04 6.79 -0.63
N THR A 122 -1.32 7.39 -1.57
CA THR A 122 -0.57 8.62 -1.36
C THR A 122 -0.91 9.67 -2.39
N ASN A 123 -0.80 10.93 -1.99
CA ASN A 123 -0.85 12.07 -2.89
C ASN A 123 0.56 12.58 -3.26
N LEU A 124 1.62 11.90 -2.79
CA LEU A 124 3.00 12.22 -3.14
C LEU A 124 3.26 11.95 -4.64
N PRO A 125 4.12 12.75 -5.28
CA PRO A 125 4.35 12.67 -6.72
C PRO A 125 5.01 11.34 -7.15
N SER A 126 5.87 10.75 -6.31
CA SER A 126 6.64 9.56 -6.66
C SER A 126 6.78 8.59 -5.47
N PRO A 127 5.92 7.54 -5.39
CA PRO A 127 6.01 6.51 -4.34
C PRO A 127 7.23 5.59 -4.49
N GLU A 128 7.76 5.49 -5.70
CA GLU A 128 8.98 4.73 -6.03
C GLU A 128 10.18 5.21 -5.23
N VAL A 129 10.45 6.53 -5.21
CA VAL A 129 11.60 7.14 -4.54
C VAL A 129 11.58 6.84 -3.04
N LEU A 130 10.39 6.97 -2.43
CA LEU A 130 10.22 6.68 -1.01
C LEU A 130 10.48 5.20 -0.69
N THR A 131 9.97 4.31 -1.54
CA THR A 131 10.17 2.86 -1.33
C THR A 131 11.62 2.46 -1.54
N THR A 132 12.27 2.97 -2.59
CA THR A 132 13.69 2.71 -2.86
C THR A 132 14.56 3.19 -1.69
N ALA A 133 14.31 4.38 -1.14
CA ALA A 133 15.04 4.87 0.03
C ALA A 133 14.84 3.99 1.27
N ILE A 134 13.61 3.52 1.53
CA ILE A 134 13.31 2.58 2.63
C ILE A 134 14.10 1.28 2.44
N ILE A 135 14.04 0.70 1.24
CA ILE A 135 14.67 -0.58 0.93
C ILE A 135 16.20 -0.48 0.99
N GLN A 136 16.78 0.60 0.48
CA GLN A 136 18.22 0.85 0.53
C GLN A 136 18.72 1.04 1.97
N ASP A 137 17.99 1.81 2.78
CA ASP A 137 18.34 2.02 4.19
C ASP A 137 18.27 0.71 4.98
N LEU A 138 17.21 -0.09 4.79
CA LEU A 138 17.08 -1.41 5.41
C LEU A 138 18.17 -2.38 4.93
N SER A 139 18.51 -2.35 3.64
CA SER A 139 19.55 -3.22 3.09
C SER A 139 20.95 -2.86 3.63
N THR A 140 21.21 -1.57 3.87
CA THR A 140 22.51 -1.06 4.34
C THR A 140 22.66 -1.18 5.86
N THR A 141 21.65 -0.75 6.61
CA THR A 141 21.68 -0.76 8.07
C THR A 141 21.42 -2.14 8.67
N LYS A 142 20.73 -3.03 7.93
CA LYS A 142 20.22 -4.33 8.41
C LYS A 142 19.32 -4.22 9.65
N VAL A 143 18.80 -3.03 9.97
CA VAL A 143 17.92 -2.83 11.12
C VAL A 143 16.47 -3.06 10.72
N GLN A 144 15.82 -4.04 11.33
CA GLN A 144 14.41 -4.31 11.10
C GLN A 144 13.52 -3.21 11.71
N LYS A 145 12.89 -2.38 10.87
CA LYS A 145 11.97 -1.30 11.31
C LYS A 145 10.51 -1.73 11.45
N THR A 146 10.11 -2.86 10.85
CA THR A 146 8.72 -3.35 10.84
C THR A 146 8.65 -4.80 11.29
N ARG A 147 7.67 -5.15 12.11
CA ARG A 147 7.50 -6.54 12.60
C ARG A 147 6.44 -7.29 11.82
N HIS A 148 5.39 -6.59 11.39
CA HIS A 148 4.20 -7.21 10.80
C HIS A 148 4.14 -7.04 9.27
N VAL A 149 4.81 -6.02 8.74
CA VAL A 149 4.95 -5.81 7.29
C VAL A 149 5.94 -6.83 6.73
N LEU A 150 5.50 -7.62 5.76
CA LEU A 150 6.36 -8.57 5.04
C LEU A 150 6.93 -7.95 3.78
N ARG A 151 6.08 -7.50 2.87
CA ARG A 151 6.48 -6.96 1.57
C ARG A 151 5.94 -5.55 1.41
N LEU A 152 6.74 -4.67 0.83
CA LEU A 152 6.37 -3.29 0.50
C LEU A 152 6.67 -3.04 -0.98
N LEU A 153 5.64 -2.76 -1.77
CA LEU A 153 5.77 -2.45 -3.21
C LEU A 153 5.26 -1.05 -3.52
N PRO A 154 6.00 -0.22 -4.28
CA PRO A 154 5.50 1.06 -4.75
C PRO A 154 4.51 0.83 -5.90
N ILE A 155 3.29 1.33 -5.79
CA ILE A 155 2.30 1.25 -6.87
C ILE A 155 2.22 2.61 -7.58
N MET A 156 2.64 2.59 -8.84
CA MET A 156 2.73 3.78 -9.70
C MET A 156 1.41 4.05 -10.43
N ALA A 157 0.63 3.01 -10.71
CA ALA A 157 -0.69 3.13 -11.31
C ALA A 157 -1.59 1.98 -10.86
N THR A 158 -2.87 2.27 -10.64
CA THR A 158 -3.93 1.25 -10.56
C THR A 158 -4.91 1.44 -11.70
N CYS A 159 -5.40 0.34 -12.26
CA CYS A 159 -6.40 0.33 -13.33
C CYS A 159 -7.39 -0.81 -13.11
N LYS A 160 -8.45 -0.88 -13.93
CA LYS A 160 -9.32 -2.06 -13.94
C LYS A 160 -8.54 -3.27 -14.47
N ALA A 161 -8.88 -4.46 -13.99
CA ALA A 161 -8.22 -5.71 -14.35
C ALA A 161 -8.70 -6.25 -15.71
N ASN A 162 -8.65 -5.42 -16.74
CA ASN A 162 -8.95 -5.78 -18.13
C ASN A 162 -7.69 -5.56 -18.96
N LEU A 163 -7.47 -6.39 -19.99
CA LEU A 163 -6.33 -6.25 -20.88
C LEU A 163 -6.14 -4.82 -21.43
N PRO A 164 -7.14 -4.16 -22.05
CA PRO A 164 -6.94 -2.82 -22.62
C PRO A 164 -6.55 -1.76 -21.58
N ASP A 165 -7.22 -1.76 -20.43
CA ASP A 165 -6.95 -0.83 -19.33
C ASP A 165 -5.53 -1.02 -18.76
N ILE A 166 -5.08 -2.27 -18.66
CA ILE A 166 -3.73 -2.62 -18.20
C ILE A 166 -2.68 -2.14 -19.22
N MET A 167 -2.92 -2.35 -20.52
CA MET A 167 -1.99 -1.96 -21.58
C MET A 167 -1.87 -0.43 -21.69
N GLU A 168 -2.97 0.30 -21.55
CA GLU A 168 -2.93 1.77 -21.54
C GLU A 168 -2.15 2.32 -20.33
N ALA A 169 -2.42 1.79 -19.14
CA ALA A 169 -1.73 2.21 -17.92
C ALA A 169 -0.24 1.84 -17.95
N ALA A 170 0.09 0.64 -18.43
CA ALA A 170 1.46 0.17 -18.58
C ALA A 170 2.22 0.96 -19.64
N GLY A 171 1.60 1.27 -20.79
CA GLY A 171 2.22 2.07 -21.85
C GLY A 171 2.71 3.42 -21.36
N LYS A 172 1.84 4.16 -20.64
CA LYS A 172 2.20 5.46 -20.02
C LYS A 172 3.34 5.32 -19.00
N LEU A 173 3.38 4.19 -18.29
CA LEU A 173 4.41 3.93 -17.29
C LEU A 173 5.75 3.58 -17.93
N PHE A 174 5.73 2.74 -18.97
CA PHE A 174 6.93 2.26 -19.65
C PHE A 174 7.64 3.36 -20.42
N ASP A 175 6.94 4.40 -20.88
CA ASP A 175 7.55 5.58 -21.48
C ASP A 175 8.59 6.24 -20.57
N LYS A 176 8.41 6.15 -19.25
CA LYS A 176 9.35 6.71 -18.27
C LYS A 176 10.62 5.85 -18.10
N TYR A 177 10.52 4.53 -18.24
CA TYR A 177 11.60 3.59 -17.87
C TYR A 177 12.29 2.91 -19.04
N PHE A 178 11.58 2.69 -20.15
CA PHE A 178 12.01 1.81 -21.25
C PHE A 178 12.21 2.55 -22.57
N LEU A 179 11.94 3.86 -22.63
CA LEU A 179 12.04 4.65 -23.85
C LEU A 179 13.48 5.06 -24.20
N LYS A 180 14.26 5.50 -23.22
CA LYS A 180 15.61 6.06 -23.43
C LYS A 180 16.71 5.01 -23.34
N ASP A 181 16.76 4.30 -22.21
CA ASP A 181 17.86 3.40 -21.89
C ASP A 181 17.48 1.94 -22.15
N SER A 182 18.33 1.22 -22.87
CA SER A 182 18.16 -0.22 -23.06
C SER A 182 18.31 -0.93 -21.72
N SER A 183 17.25 -1.62 -21.29
CA SER A 183 17.21 -2.29 -19.99
C SER A 183 16.83 -3.76 -20.12
N THR A 184 17.30 -4.58 -19.17
CA THR A 184 16.82 -5.95 -19.02
C THR A 184 15.60 -5.98 -18.12
N PHE A 185 14.57 -6.74 -18.49
CA PHE A 185 13.32 -6.73 -17.74
C PHE A 185 12.76 -8.12 -17.44
N ALA A 186 12.02 -8.22 -16.32
CA ALA A 186 11.16 -9.36 -16.02
C ALA A 186 9.77 -8.88 -15.64
N VAL A 187 8.74 -9.65 -16.02
CA VAL A 187 7.36 -9.41 -15.61
C VAL A 187 6.98 -10.38 -14.50
N ILE A 188 6.67 -9.83 -13.32
CA ILE A 188 6.23 -10.58 -12.15
C ILE A 188 4.72 -10.42 -12.01
N PHE A 189 3.98 -11.46 -12.35
CA PHE A 189 2.54 -11.47 -12.25
C PHE A 189 2.08 -12.21 -10.98
N ASN A 190 1.12 -11.64 -10.26
CA ASN A 190 0.41 -12.27 -9.15
C ASN A 190 -1.08 -11.93 -9.25
N LYS A 191 -1.95 -12.84 -8.82
CA LYS A 191 -3.39 -12.57 -8.75
C LYS A 191 -4.02 -13.09 -7.46
N ARG A 192 -5.00 -12.36 -6.94
CA ARG A 192 -5.77 -12.66 -5.73
C ARG A 192 -7.24 -12.43 -6.01
N PHE A 193 -8.07 -13.43 -5.71
CA PHE A 193 -9.52 -13.36 -5.90
C PHE A 193 -9.93 -12.93 -7.33
N ASN A 194 -9.16 -13.34 -8.35
CA ASN A 194 -9.44 -13.07 -9.75
C ASN A 194 -9.23 -14.36 -10.57
N SER A 195 -10.25 -14.73 -11.36
CA SER A 195 -10.21 -15.85 -12.30
C SER A 195 -10.26 -15.40 -13.77
N SER A 196 -10.62 -14.15 -14.04
CA SER A 196 -10.84 -13.64 -15.40
C SER A 196 -9.56 -13.33 -16.16
N VAL A 197 -8.48 -12.93 -15.48
CA VAL A 197 -7.25 -12.50 -16.15
C VAL A 197 -6.29 -13.67 -16.36
N CYS A 198 -5.92 -13.87 -17.62
CA CYS A 198 -4.94 -14.86 -18.05
C CYS A 198 -3.52 -14.32 -17.84
N ARG A 199 -2.71 -15.05 -17.07
CA ARG A 199 -1.33 -14.69 -16.73
C ARG A 199 -0.46 -14.54 -17.98
N ASP A 200 -0.44 -15.58 -18.81
CA ASP A 200 0.52 -15.68 -19.92
C ASP A 200 0.23 -14.64 -21.00
N LEU A 201 -1.05 -14.35 -21.22
CA LEU A 201 -1.49 -13.28 -22.11
C LEU A 201 -0.95 -11.92 -21.64
N ILE A 202 -1.13 -11.57 -20.37
CA ILE A 202 -0.64 -10.29 -19.82
C ILE A 202 0.88 -10.19 -19.91
N ILE A 203 1.60 -11.26 -19.56
CA ILE A 203 3.07 -11.27 -19.61
C ILE A 203 3.56 -11.06 -21.05
N LYS A 204 2.95 -11.77 -22.02
CA LYS A 204 3.31 -11.67 -23.44
C LYS A 204 3.06 -10.25 -23.98
N GLU A 205 1.85 -9.73 -23.78
CA GLU A 205 1.46 -8.41 -24.29
C GLU A 205 2.33 -7.29 -23.69
N LEU A 206 2.62 -7.34 -22.38
CA LEU A 206 3.50 -6.37 -21.75
C LEU A 206 4.94 -6.47 -22.26
N ALA A 207 5.45 -7.68 -22.49
CA ALA A 207 6.79 -7.87 -23.05
C ALA A 207 6.89 -7.33 -24.49
N GLU A 208 5.90 -7.62 -25.33
CA GLU A 208 5.82 -7.08 -26.69
C GLU A 208 5.76 -5.55 -26.69
N LEU A 209 4.99 -4.95 -25.78
CA LEU A 209 4.91 -3.49 -25.64
C LEU A 209 6.26 -2.86 -25.28
N ILE A 210 7.06 -3.48 -24.42
CA ILE A 210 8.38 -2.96 -24.01
C ILE A 210 9.39 -3.04 -25.17
N VAL A 211 9.36 -4.14 -25.93
CA VAL A 211 10.20 -4.33 -27.11
C VAL A 211 9.79 -3.36 -28.22
N LEU A 212 8.49 -3.09 -28.37
CA LEU A 212 7.98 -2.10 -29.33
C LEU A 212 8.45 -0.67 -28.99
N LYS A 213 8.55 -0.33 -27.70
CA LYS A 213 9.04 0.99 -27.24
C LYS A 213 10.53 1.18 -27.56
N ASN A 214 11.34 0.14 -27.35
CA ASN A 214 12.76 0.14 -27.66
C ASN A 214 13.24 -1.29 -27.92
N GLY A 215 13.66 -1.56 -29.17
CA GLY A 215 14.09 -2.89 -29.60
C GLY A 215 15.35 -3.42 -28.92
N ASN A 216 16.09 -2.56 -28.19
CA ASN A 216 17.26 -2.97 -27.42
C ASN A 216 16.89 -3.53 -26.04
N ASN A 217 15.64 -3.42 -25.60
CA ASN A 217 15.17 -4.01 -24.35
C ASN A 217 15.10 -5.54 -24.48
N LYS A 218 15.60 -6.24 -23.46
CA LYS A 218 15.65 -7.72 -23.46
C LYS A 218 15.00 -8.29 -22.22
N ALA A 219 14.23 -9.36 -22.39
CA ALA A 219 13.69 -10.10 -21.25
C ALA A 219 14.80 -10.93 -20.59
N ASP A 220 14.99 -10.75 -19.28
CA ASP A 220 15.86 -11.58 -18.44
C ASP A 220 15.10 -11.97 -17.17
N LEU A 221 14.74 -13.25 -17.05
CA LEU A 221 13.97 -13.76 -15.89
C LEU A 221 14.84 -14.09 -14.68
N LYS A 222 16.17 -14.10 -14.84
CA LYS A 222 17.12 -14.46 -13.77
C LYS A 222 17.66 -13.21 -13.09
N ASN A 223 18.24 -12.29 -13.86
CA ASN A 223 18.90 -11.09 -13.35
C ASN A 223 18.46 -9.81 -14.10
N PRO A 224 17.17 -9.46 -14.08
CA PRO A 224 16.68 -8.22 -14.70
C PRO A 224 17.17 -6.98 -13.95
N SER A 225 17.49 -5.91 -14.69
CA SER A 225 17.71 -4.59 -14.11
C SER A 225 16.40 -3.99 -13.58
N LEU A 226 15.30 -4.18 -14.32
CA LEU A 226 13.96 -3.69 -13.96
C LEU A 226 12.94 -4.83 -13.89
N CYS A 227 12.17 -4.90 -12.82
CA CYS A 227 11.04 -5.80 -12.69
C CYS A 227 9.73 -5.01 -12.76
N ILE A 228 8.84 -5.47 -13.62
CA ILE A 228 7.47 -4.97 -13.72
C ILE A 228 6.60 -5.89 -12.91
N ILE A 229 5.99 -5.37 -11.85
CA ILE A 229 5.10 -6.14 -11.00
C ILE A 229 3.66 -5.81 -11.37
N VAL A 230 2.92 -6.86 -11.70
CA VAL A 230 1.49 -6.84 -12.00
C VAL A 230 0.79 -7.63 -10.90
N GLU A 231 0.19 -6.94 -9.94
CA GLU A 231 -0.60 -7.57 -8.89
C GLU A 231 -2.08 -7.33 -9.18
N ILE A 232 -2.87 -8.39 -9.33
CA ILE A 232 -4.31 -8.28 -9.55
C ILE A 232 -5.04 -8.65 -8.27
N ILE A 233 -5.91 -7.78 -7.77
CA ILE A 233 -6.75 -8.04 -6.61
C ILE A 233 -8.20 -7.77 -6.99
N LYS A 234 -9.01 -8.83 -7.00
CA LYS A 234 -10.40 -8.78 -7.48
C LYS A 234 -10.46 -8.20 -8.91
N GLY A 235 -11.11 -7.05 -9.08
CA GLY A 235 -11.25 -6.37 -10.37
C GLY A 235 -10.23 -5.25 -10.62
N ILE A 236 -9.21 -5.10 -9.77
CA ILE A 236 -8.23 -4.02 -9.86
C ILE A 236 -6.83 -4.58 -10.13
N CYS A 237 -6.12 -3.98 -11.06
CA CYS A 237 -4.72 -4.23 -11.33
C CYS A 237 -3.87 -3.13 -10.68
N LEU A 238 -2.79 -3.53 -10.00
CA LEU A 238 -1.77 -2.66 -9.43
C LEU A 238 -0.48 -2.86 -10.21
N LEU A 239 0.02 -1.77 -10.80
CA LEU A 239 1.23 -1.76 -11.61
C LEU A 239 2.36 -1.04 -10.89
N SER A 240 3.53 -1.66 -10.97
CA SER A 240 4.76 -1.18 -10.34
C SER A 240 5.96 -1.52 -11.24
N VAL A 241 6.95 -0.64 -11.27
CA VAL A 241 8.26 -0.89 -11.86
C VAL A 241 9.28 -0.67 -10.76
N VAL A 242 10.12 -1.66 -10.52
CA VAL A 242 11.12 -1.64 -9.45
C VAL A 242 12.46 -2.13 -9.96
N ASP A 243 13.53 -1.57 -9.43
CA ASP A 243 14.89 -2.03 -9.69
C ASP A 243 15.29 -3.13 -8.70
N ASN A 244 16.30 -3.92 -9.07
CA ASN A 244 17.02 -4.81 -8.14
C ASN A 244 16.10 -5.77 -7.36
N TYR A 245 15.01 -6.23 -7.98
CA TYR A 245 13.95 -7.00 -7.30
C TYR A 245 14.43 -8.24 -6.58
N PHE A 246 15.30 -9.03 -7.21
CA PHE A 246 15.84 -10.25 -6.60
C PHE A 246 16.92 -9.95 -5.57
N LEU A 247 17.76 -8.94 -5.81
CA LEU A 247 18.76 -8.45 -4.86
C LEU A 247 18.10 -8.01 -3.55
N TYR A 248 17.00 -7.27 -3.63
CA TYR A 248 16.24 -6.82 -2.46
C TYR A 248 15.24 -7.86 -1.94
N LYS A 249 15.54 -9.16 -2.12
CA LYS A 249 14.73 -10.30 -1.62
C LYS A 249 13.25 -10.15 -1.95
N LYS A 250 12.92 -9.74 -3.18
CA LYS A 250 11.55 -9.51 -3.68
C LYS A 250 10.79 -8.44 -2.88
N TYR A 251 11.53 -7.42 -2.41
CA TYR A 251 11.03 -6.31 -1.58
C TYR A 251 10.39 -6.78 -0.27
N ASN A 252 10.88 -7.92 0.26
CA ASN A 252 10.45 -8.45 1.53
C ASN A 252 11.22 -7.77 2.67
N LEU A 253 10.60 -6.78 3.30
CA LEU A 253 11.15 -6.03 4.43
C LEU A 253 11.58 -6.94 5.58
N HIS A 254 10.89 -8.06 5.80
CA HIS A 254 11.24 -8.99 6.86
C HIS A 254 12.52 -9.77 6.55
N GLU A 255 12.71 -10.18 5.30
CA GLU A 255 13.90 -10.94 4.87
C GLU A 255 15.13 -10.04 4.68
N LEU A 256 14.93 -8.75 4.39
CA LEU A 256 16.02 -7.78 4.21
C LEU A 256 16.80 -7.51 5.50
N GLY A 257 16.12 -7.52 6.65
CA GLY A 257 16.73 -7.33 7.96
C GLY A 257 17.24 -8.61 8.62
N LYS A 258 17.09 -9.78 7.97
CA LYS A 258 17.74 -11.02 8.43
C LYS A 258 19.15 -11.10 7.88
N ASP A 259 20.13 -11.30 8.76
CA ASP A 259 21.49 -11.66 8.37
C ASP A 259 21.48 -13.04 7.69
N GLU A 260 22.29 -13.18 6.63
CA GLU A 260 22.44 -14.41 5.82
C GLU A 260 22.86 -15.63 6.68
N SER A 261 23.38 -15.42 7.89
CA SER A 261 23.85 -16.47 8.80
C SER A 261 22.74 -17.37 9.39
N ASN A 262 21.46 -17.04 9.22
CA ASN A 262 20.36 -17.82 9.78
C ASN A 262 19.67 -18.79 8.80
N ASN A 263 20.00 -18.76 7.50
CA ASN A 263 19.30 -19.55 6.49
C ASN A 263 19.74 -21.02 6.40
N ASP A 264 20.93 -21.37 6.89
CA ASP A 264 21.42 -22.77 6.86
C ASP A 264 20.80 -23.66 7.95
N SER A 265 20.24 -23.06 9.00
CA SER A 265 19.68 -23.79 10.15
C SER A 265 18.30 -24.41 9.85
N GLU A 266 17.45 -23.74 9.05
CA GLU A 266 16.12 -24.23 8.70
C GLU A 266 16.14 -25.27 7.55
N ALA A 267 17.06 -25.14 6.60
CA ALA A 267 17.23 -26.12 5.52
C ALA A 267 17.69 -27.49 6.04
N THR A 268 18.43 -27.52 7.15
CA THR A 268 18.93 -28.75 7.77
C THR A 268 17.84 -29.50 8.54
N GLN A 269 16.87 -28.80 9.15
CA GLN A 269 15.75 -29.45 9.87
C GLN A 269 14.72 -30.07 8.92
N ALA A 270 14.47 -29.46 7.76
CA ALA A 270 13.53 -30.00 6.76
C ALA A 270 14.04 -31.29 6.07
N LYS A 271 15.36 -31.53 6.05
CA LYS A 271 15.94 -32.78 5.56
C LYS A 271 15.88 -33.92 6.58
N LYS A 272 15.94 -33.62 7.88
CA LYS A 272 15.84 -34.64 8.94
C LYS A 272 14.44 -35.25 9.06
N PHE A 273 13.38 -34.46 8.83
CA PHE A 273 12.00 -34.96 8.85
C PHE A 273 11.62 -35.87 7.68
N LYS A 274 12.41 -35.91 6.58
CA LYS A 274 12.16 -36.82 5.45
C LYS A 274 12.92 -38.14 5.56
N SER A 275 13.99 -38.21 6.34
CA SER A 275 14.78 -39.44 6.51
C SER A 275 14.21 -40.41 7.54
N ASP A 276 13.37 -39.94 8.47
CA ASP A 276 12.86 -40.78 9.57
C ASP A 276 11.56 -41.53 9.22
N ASP A 277 10.91 -41.22 8.08
CA ASP A 277 9.64 -41.85 7.64
C ASP A 277 9.84 -42.99 6.62
N GLU A 278 11.06 -43.23 6.14
CA GLU A 278 11.37 -44.33 5.19
C GLU A 278 11.89 -45.62 5.87
N ASN A 279 11.99 -45.66 7.22
CA ASN A 279 12.61 -46.78 7.93
C ASN A 279 11.75 -47.41 9.04
N VAL A 280 10.43 -47.50 8.81
CA VAL A 280 9.55 -48.39 9.59
C VAL A 280 8.81 -49.31 8.61
N LYS A 281 9.44 -50.43 8.30
CA LYS A 281 8.79 -51.65 7.81
C LYS A 281 8.63 -52.62 8.97
#